data_AF-A0A974U9X3-F1
#
_entry.id   AF-A0A974U9X3-F1
#
_cell.length_a   1.000
_cell.length_b   1.000
_cell.length_c   1.000
_cell.angle_alpha   90.00
_cell.angle_beta   90.00
_cell.angle_gamma   90.00
#
_symmetry.space_group_name_H-M   'P 1'
#
loop_
_entity.id
_entity.type
_entity.pdbx_description
1 polymer ?
#
loop_
_entity_poly.entity_id
_entity_poly.type
_entity_poly.pdbx_seq_one_letter_code
_entity_poly.pdbx_strand_id
1 'polypeptide(L)'
;MVKITSGGKDYNEVANHIDYISRNGKIDLHTSDNKILRRKFETINAKNEMGLYNEKLLYCNNGKNKTRQTYNMIFSLKCIEKGSEDILLQAVGKTLKEQFPNNYFVYSLHMDTEHPQVHVCLNKQDLELKKNIDLNPDILQKLKHNFSKELINNGIKVKLEPEQRSLSKRQKRREEYQKEEWKINDEYKRPTGVFELVAHGKSPYLNDKKNKESYFVSYKTSKGEIRTLWGKNLEGAIQYSNAQIGDDIRLKRTVIENQKLANWEIVVHQTEQQRKELEKEKEFKLKELQHKRQLNEQKGFWGAIQKLTLEREYRKQITKEKKVK
;
A
#
# COMPACT_ATOMS: atom_id res chain seq x y z
N MET A 1 18.05 -2.62 -18.68
CA MET A 1 16.96 -1.73 -18.21
C MET A 1 15.96 -2.54 -17.41
N VAL A 2 15.64 -2.09 -16.19
CA VAL A 2 14.63 -2.70 -15.31
C VAL A 2 13.44 -1.75 -15.16
N LYS A 3 12.22 -2.26 -15.33
CA LYS A 3 10.96 -1.50 -15.23
C LYS A 3 9.88 -2.31 -14.53
N ILE A 4 9.04 -1.63 -13.76
CA ILE A 4 7.76 -2.17 -13.27
C ILE A 4 6.69 -1.79 -14.29
N THR A 5 5.97 -2.77 -14.83
CA THR A 5 4.98 -2.56 -15.90
C THR A 5 3.55 -2.54 -15.37
N SER A 6 3.20 -3.49 -14.50
CA SER A 6 1.84 -3.67 -13.99
C SER A 6 1.86 -4.52 -12.71
N GLY A 7 0.73 -5.11 -12.34
CA GLY A 7 0.62 -6.08 -11.25
C GLY A 7 -0.83 -6.50 -11.09
N GLY A 8 -1.05 -7.77 -10.75
CA GLY A 8 -2.39 -8.35 -10.60
C GLY A 8 -2.98 -8.05 -9.23
N LYS A 9 -4.29 -7.83 -9.17
CA LYS A 9 -5.08 -7.61 -7.96
C LYS A 9 -5.72 -8.88 -7.43
N ASP A 10 -6.06 -9.81 -8.31
CA ASP A 10 -6.70 -11.08 -7.98
C ASP A 10 -6.08 -12.24 -8.74
N TYR A 11 -6.50 -13.47 -8.42
CA TYR A 11 -5.97 -14.69 -9.02
C TYR A 11 -6.09 -14.67 -10.55
N ASN A 12 -7.21 -14.20 -11.11
CA ASN A 12 -7.44 -14.21 -12.55
C ASN A 12 -6.48 -13.26 -13.28
N GLU A 13 -6.27 -12.05 -12.77
CA GLU A 13 -5.29 -11.12 -13.34
C GLU A 13 -3.86 -11.70 -13.30
N VAL A 14 -3.49 -12.39 -12.21
CA VAL A 14 -2.18 -13.04 -12.09
C VAL A 14 -2.06 -14.23 -13.04
N ALA A 15 -3.08 -15.09 -13.11
CA ALA A 15 -3.12 -16.25 -13.99
C ALA A 15 -3.01 -15.85 -15.46
N ASN A 16 -3.77 -14.82 -15.89
CA ASN A 16 -3.70 -14.26 -17.23
C ASN A 16 -2.31 -13.70 -17.54
N HIS A 17 -1.66 -13.07 -16.58
CA HIS A 17 -0.29 -12.59 -16.78
C HIS A 17 0.71 -13.76 -16.91
N ILE A 18 0.56 -14.83 -16.12
CA ILE A 18 1.38 -16.04 -16.24
C ILE A 18 1.20 -16.70 -17.60
N ASP A 19 -0.04 -16.77 -18.11
CA ASP A 19 -0.32 -17.28 -19.45
C ASP A 19 0.35 -16.42 -20.52
N TYR A 20 0.28 -15.10 -20.39
CA TYR A 20 0.96 -14.17 -21.29
C TYR A 20 2.48 -14.38 -21.29
N ILE A 21 3.13 -14.37 -20.11
CA ILE A 21 4.60 -14.47 -20.03
C ILE A 21 5.12 -15.86 -20.37
N SER A 22 4.32 -16.93 -20.24
CA SER A 22 4.71 -18.30 -20.64
C SER A 22 4.27 -18.66 -22.05
N ARG A 23 3.63 -17.72 -22.79
CA ARG A 23 2.98 -17.97 -24.08
C ARG A 23 2.04 -19.18 -24.04
N ASN A 24 1.27 -19.30 -22.96
CA ASN A 24 0.41 -20.45 -22.62
C ASN A 24 1.19 -21.77 -22.46
N GLY A 25 2.35 -21.72 -21.81
CA GLY A 25 3.23 -22.87 -21.60
C GLY A 25 4.00 -23.33 -22.84
N LYS A 26 4.25 -22.43 -23.79
CA LYS A 26 5.09 -22.68 -24.99
C LYS A 26 6.56 -22.30 -24.77
N ILE A 27 6.84 -21.49 -23.75
CA ILE A 27 8.19 -21.10 -23.35
C ILE A 27 8.39 -21.39 -21.87
N ASP A 28 9.65 -21.67 -21.51
CA ASP A 28 10.03 -22.09 -20.17
C ASP A 28 9.75 -21.01 -19.13
N LEU A 29 9.03 -21.39 -18.06
CA LEU A 29 8.73 -20.54 -16.92
C LEU A 29 9.57 -20.98 -15.73
N HIS A 30 10.43 -20.09 -15.25
CA HIS A 30 11.32 -20.33 -14.12
C HIS A 30 10.67 -19.84 -12.83
N THR A 31 10.92 -20.53 -11.71
CA THR A 31 10.40 -20.15 -10.38
C THR A 31 11.52 -19.65 -9.45
N SER A 32 11.13 -19.01 -8.34
CA SER A 32 12.04 -18.58 -7.26
C SER A 32 12.80 -19.71 -6.58
N ASP A 33 12.35 -20.95 -6.79
CA ASP A 33 12.91 -22.16 -6.19
C ASP A 33 13.78 -22.93 -7.21
N ASN A 34 14.20 -22.26 -8.28
CA ASN A 34 15.01 -22.78 -9.37
C ASN A 34 14.38 -23.94 -10.16
N LYS A 35 13.04 -24.08 -10.12
CA LYS A 35 12.32 -25.03 -10.99
C LYS A 35 12.11 -24.41 -12.37
N ILE A 36 12.17 -25.25 -13.40
CA ILE A 36 11.86 -24.88 -14.80
C ILE A 36 10.59 -25.61 -15.21
N LEU A 37 9.55 -24.85 -15.55
CA LEU A 37 8.24 -25.35 -15.95
C LEU A 37 8.11 -25.19 -17.46
N ARG A 38 8.17 -26.30 -18.19
CA ARG A 38 8.27 -26.35 -19.66
C ARG A 38 6.93 -26.61 -20.34
N ARG A 39 5.96 -27.15 -19.60
CA ARG A 39 4.68 -27.60 -20.15
C ARG A 39 3.51 -26.81 -19.57
N LYS A 40 2.43 -26.69 -20.35
CA LYS A 40 1.20 -26.01 -19.93
C LYS A 40 0.66 -26.51 -18.57
N PHE A 41 0.68 -27.82 -18.31
CA PHE A 41 0.21 -28.32 -17.01
C PHE A 41 1.08 -27.86 -15.83
N GLU A 42 2.39 -27.70 -16.03
CA GLU A 42 3.32 -27.24 -15.00
C GLU A 42 3.10 -25.74 -14.70
N THR A 43 2.72 -24.95 -15.70
CA THR A 43 2.34 -23.54 -15.48
C THR A 43 1.08 -23.39 -14.62
N ILE A 44 0.20 -24.40 -14.56
CA ILE A 44 -0.95 -24.41 -13.65
C ILE A 44 -0.47 -24.49 -12.20
N ASN A 45 0.58 -25.28 -11.93
CA ASN A 45 1.17 -25.35 -10.59
C ASN A 45 1.72 -23.99 -10.15
N ALA A 46 2.41 -23.26 -11.02
CA ALA A 46 2.88 -21.91 -10.72
C ALA A 46 1.74 -20.93 -10.41
N LYS A 47 0.62 -20.99 -11.14
CA LYS A 47 -0.57 -20.16 -10.84
C LYS A 47 -1.15 -20.49 -9.47
N ASN A 48 -1.23 -21.78 -9.15
CA ASN A 48 -1.72 -22.24 -7.85
C ASN A 48 -0.77 -21.84 -6.73
N GLU A 49 0.54 -22.02 -6.90
CA GLU A 49 1.58 -21.57 -5.95
C GLU A 49 1.50 -20.06 -5.71
N MET A 50 1.31 -19.24 -6.76
CA MET A 50 1.07 -17.80 -6.59
C MET A 50 -0.10 -17.50 -5.66
N GLY A 51 -1.23 -18.20 -5.83
CA GLY A 51 -2.42 -18.04 -5.01
C GLY A 51 -2.24 -18.57 -3.58
N LEU A 52 -1.64 -19.75 -3.42
CA LEU A 52 -1.38 -20.37 -2.11
C LEU A 52 -0.42 -19.51 -1.27
N TYR A 53 0.61 -18.95 -1.91
CA TYR A 53 1.60 -18.10 -1.26
C TYR A 53 1.13 -16.65 -1.07
N ASN A 54 -0.10 -16.34 -1.49
CA ASN A 54 -0.72 -15.04 -1.30
C ASN A 54 -2.24 -15.20 -1.24
N GLU A 55 -2.74 -15.60 -0.07
CA GLU A 55 -4.15 -15.97 0.11
C GLU A 55 -5.14 -14.88 -0.31
N LYS A 56 -4.73 -13.61 -0.31
CA LYS A 56 -5.54 -12.48 -0.80
C LYS A 56 -5.91 -12.62 -2.28
N LEU A 57 -5.14 -13.36 -3.07
CA LEU A 57 -5.48 -13.71 -4.45
C LEU A 57 -6.66 -14.69 -4.52
N LEU A 58 -6.74 -15.64 -3.58
CA LEU A 58 -7.75 -16.71 -3.57
C LEU A 58 -9.11 -16.24 -3.06
N TYR A 59 -9.14 -15.40 -2.02
CA TYR A 59 -10.40 -14.92 -1.42
C TYR A 59 -11.16 -13.88 -2.27
N CYS A 60 -10.58 -13.43 -3.39
CA CYS A 60 -11.07 -12.31 -4.18
C CYS A 60 -11.34 -12.66 -5.64
N ASN A 61 -11.82 -13.87 -5.93
CA ASN A 61 -12.52 -14.13 -7.18
C ASN A 61 -13.67 -13.10 -7.28
N ASN A 62 -13.59 -12.16 -8.24
CA ASN A 62 -14.47 -11.01 -8.53
C ASN A 62 -13.87 -9.60 -8.31
N GLY A 63 -12.55 -9.38 -8.41
CA GLY A 63 -11.99 -8.03 -8.59
C GLY A 63 -12.11 -7.07 -7.40
N LYS A 64 -12.39 -7.57 -6.19
CA LYS A 64 -12.63 -6.73 -4.99
C LYS A 64 -11.37 -6.19 -4.32
N ASN A 65 -10.18 -6.69 -4.70
CA ASN A 65 -8.93 -6.19 -4.14
C ASN A 65 -8.63 -4.79 -4.65
N LYS A 66 -8.63 -3.82 -3.72
CA LYS A 66 -8.33 -2.41 -4.04
C LYS A 66 -6.86 -2.17 -4.42
N THR A 67 -5.96 -3.09 -4.05
CA THR A 67 -4.52 -2.97 -4.28
C THR A 67 -3.97 -4.17 -5.03
N ARG A 68 -2.95 -3.93 -5.85
CA ARG A 68 -2.19 -5.00 -6.53
C ARG A 68 -1.56 -5.91 -5.48
N GLN A 69 -1.60 -7.21 -5.70
CA GLN A 69 -1.01 -8.27 -4.90
C GLN A 69 0.28 -8.83 -5.52
N THR A 70 0.54 -8.58 -6.80
CA THR A 70 1.83 -8.85 -7.46
C THR A 70 2.45 -7.59 -8.06
N TYR A 71 3.72 -7.69 -8.42
CA TYR A 71 4.41 -6.73 -9.28
C TYR A 71 4.90 -7.44 -10.54
N ASN A 72 4.52 -6.89 -11.69
CA ASN A 72 5.01 -7.37 -12.98
C ASN A 72 6.17 -6.49 -13.41
N MET A 73 7.31 -7.09 -13.72
CA MET A 73 8.55 -6.39 -14.08
C MET A 73 9.10 -6.90 -15.40
N ILE A 74 9.87 -6.05 -16.08
CA ILE A 74 10.63 -6.40 -17.27
C ILE A 74 12.10 -6.02 -17.04
N PHE A 75 12.97 -6.99 -17.29
CA PHE A 75 14.41 -6.80 -17.41
C PHE A 75 14.77 -6.94 -18.90
N SER A 76 15.46 -5.95 -19.46
CA SER A 76 15.72 -5.88 -20.91
C SER A 76 17.14 -5.40 -21.21
N LEU A 77 17.68 -5.83 -22.35
CA LEU A 77 18.93 -5.33 -22.90
C LEU A 77 18.71 -4.89 -24.35
N LYS A 78 19.39 -3.82 -24.79
CA LYS A 78 19.26 -3.30 -26.16
C LYS A 78 19.84 -4.27 -27.20
N CYS A 79 20.93 -4.92 -26.84
CA CYS A 79 21.53 -5.98 -27.63
C CYS A 79 22.23 -6.92 -26.67
N ILE A 80 22.21 -8.19 -27.01
CA ILE A 80 23.03 -9.21 -26.38
C ILE A 80 23.69 -10.00 -27.51
N GLU A 81 24.92 -10.46 -27.30
CA GLU A 81 25.54 -11.38 -28.24
C GLU A 81 24.72 -12.67 -28.29
N LYS A 82 24.48 -13.17 -29.51
CA LYS A 82 23.74 -14.42 -29.72
C LYS A 82 24.44 -15.54 -28.96
N GLY A 83 23.68 -16.32 -28.18
CA GLY A 83 24.21 -17.38 -27.31
C GLY A 83 24.44 -16.95 -25.85
N SER A 84 24.16 -15.70 -25.48
CA SER A 84 24.26 -15.18 -24.11
C SER A 84 22.89 -15.05 -23.41
N GLU A 85 21.83 -15.61 -23.99
CA GLU A 85 20.46 -15.51 -23.50
C GLU A 85 20.28 -16.11 -22.10
N ASP A 86 20.93 -17.24 -21.84
CA ASP A 86 20.90 -17.91 -20.54
C ASP A 86 21.54 -17.06 -19.43
N ILE A 87 22.57 -16.28 -19.77
CA ILE A 87 23.23 -15.37 -18.82
C ILE A 87 22.25 -14.28 -18.38
N LEU A 88 21.45 -13.74 -19.32
CA LEU A 88 20.42 -12.76 -18.99
C LEU A 88 19.38 -13.36 -18.02
N LEU A 89 18.93 -14.58 -18.28
CA LEU A 89 17.95 -15.26 -17.45
C LEU A 89 18.51 -15.56 -16.04
N GLN A 90 19.74 -16.05 -15.95
CA GLN A 90 20.45 -16.30 -14.69
C GLN A 90 20.67 -15.02 -13.89
N ALA A 91 21.12 -13.94 -14.55
CA ALA A 91 21.34 -12.65 -13.90
C ALA A 91 20.04 -12.10 -13.29
N VAL A 92 18.90 -12.25 -13.97
CA VAL A 92 17.59 -11.85 -13.44
C VAL A 92 17.19 -12.72 -12.24
N GLY A 93 17.29 -14.05 -12.37
CA GLY A 93 16.97 -14.97 -11.28
C GLY A 93 17.77 -14.68 -10.00
N LYS A 94 19.08 -14.52 -10.14
CA LYS A 94 19.97 -14.20 -9.01
C LYS A 94 19.68 -12.83 -8.40
N THR A 95 19.51 -11.80 -9.23
CA THR A 95 19.14 -10.44 -8.77
C THR A 95 17.85 -10.46 -7.95
N LEU A 96 16.82 -11.17 -8.42
CA LEU A 96 15.54 -11.27 -7.74
C LEU A 96 15.65 -12.08 -6.43
N LYS A 97 16.37 -13.20 -6.44
CA LYS A 97 16.52 -14.05 -5.26
C LYS A 97 17.31 -13.35 -4.14
N GLU A 98 18.35 -12.60 -4.48
CA GLU A 98 19.10 -11.79 -3.51
C GLU A 98 18.24 -10.64 -2.95
N GLN A 99 17.45 -9.98 -3.80
CA GLN A 99 16.66 -8.82 -3.38
C GLN A 99 15.37 -9.21 -2.63
N PHE A 100 14.78 -10.36 -2.96
CA PHE A 100 13.51 -10.86 -2.43
C PHE A 100 13.60 -12.36 -2.10
N PRO A 101 14.42 -12.77 -1.11
CA PRO A 101 14.73 -14.18 -0.85
C PRO A 101 13.51 -15.03 -0.49
N ASN A 102 12.53 -14.39 0.17
CA ASN A 102 11.34 -15.02 0.73
C ASN A 102 10.07 -14.76 -0.08
N ASN A 103 10.19 -14.16 -1.26
CA ASN A 103 9.04 -13.92 -2.12
C ASN A 103 9.01 -14.96 -3.23
N TYR A 104 7.81 -15.50 -3.47
CA TYR A 104 7.61 -16.33 -4.64
C TYR A 104 7.57 -15.45 -5.90
N PHE A 105 8.27 -15.88 -6.95
CA PHE A 105 8.22 -15.22 -8.24
C PHE A 105 8.38 -16.22 -9.37
N VAL A 106 7.85 -15.86 -10.53
CA VAL A 106 8.06 -16.59 -11.77
C VAL A 106 8.55 -15.65 -12.86
N TYR A 107 9.35 -16.17 -13.79
CA TYR A 107 9.93 -15.37 -14.84
C TYR A 107 10.21 -16.18 -16.10
N SER A 108 10.20 -15.51 -17.25
CA SER A 108 10.36 -16.15 -18.56
C SER A 108 11.11 -15.21 -19.51
N LEU A 109 11.99 -15.78 -20.32
CA LEU A 109 12.70 -15.07 -21.39
C LEU A 109 11.84 -14.99 -22.66
N HIS A 110 11.70 -13.78 -23.22
CA HIS A 110 11.07 -13.48 -24.49
C HIS A 110 12.14 -12.99 -25.46
N MET A 111 12.30 -13.72 -26.57
CA MET A 111 13.24 -13.44 -27.66
C MET A 111 12.53 -12.98 -28.95
N ASP A 112 11.20 -12.93 -28.94
CA ASP A 112 10.34 -12.62 -30.10
C ASP A 112 10.11 -11.12 -30.31
N THR A 113 10.86 -10.27 -29.60
CA THR A 113 10.82 -8.80 -29.74
C THR A 113 12.20 -8.28 -30.17
N GLU A 114 12.28 -7.01 -30.58
CA GLU A 114 13.56 -6.39 -31.00
C GLU A 114 14.67 -6.48 -29.94
N HIS A 115 14.29 -6.61 -28.66
CA HIS A 115 15.21 -6.62 -27.53
C HIS A 115 14.89 -7.78 -26.59
N PRO A 116 15.86 -8.64 -26.22
CA PRO A 116 15.62 -9.75 -25.30
C PRO A 116 15.10 -9.23 -23.96
N GLN A 117 14.01 -9.82 -23.50
CA GLN A 117 13.24 -9.36 -22.36
C GLN A 117 12.91 -10.51 -21.42
N VAL A 118 13.25 -10.38 -20.15
CA VAL A 118 12.76 -11.28 -19.11
C VAL A 118 11.57 -10.63 -18.44
N HIS A 119 10.41 -11.26 -18.60
CA HIS A 119 9.19 -10.89 -17.89
C HIS A 119 9.16 -11.59 -16.54
N VAL A 120 8.77 -10.86 -15.49
CA VAL A 120 8.74 -11.34 -14.11
C VAL A 120 7.38 -11.05 -13.51
N CYS A 121 6.80 -12.01 -12.80
CA CYS A 121 5.67 -11.84 -11.91
C CYS A 121 6.13 -12.15 -10.48
N LEU A 122 6.18 -11.13 -9.62
CA LEU A 122 6.65 -11.22 -8.24
C LEU A 122 5.47 -11.10 -7.27
N ASN A 123 5.31 -12.05 -6.34
CA ASN A 123 4.35 -11.91 -5.25
C ASN A 123 4.80 -10.80 -4.28
N LYS A 124 3.90 -9.88 -3.93
CA LYS A 124 4.19 -8.82 -2.95
C LYS A 124 4.47 -9.37 -1.58
N GLN A 125 3.77 -10.41 -1.18
CA GLN A 125 3.83 -10.92 0.18
C GLN A 125 5.11 -11.74 0.37
N ASP A 126 5.91 -11.35 1.34
CA ASP A 126 7.01 -12.13 1.90
C ASP A 126 6.43 -13.35 2.63
N LEU A 127 6.90 -14.54 2.30
CA LEU A 127 6.37 -15.80 2.81
C LEU A 127 6.63 -16.02 4.29
N GLU A 128 7.74 -15.50 4.81
CA GLU A 128 8.15 -15.66 6.21
C GLU A 128 7.55 -14.56 7.07
N LEU A 129 7.75 -13.30 6.69
CA LEU A 129 7.31 -12.14 7.47
C LEU A 129 5.82 -11.85 7.32
N LYS A 130 5.16 -12.45 6.33
CA LYS A 130 3.77 -12.17 5.90
C LYS A 130 3.50 -10.68 5.60
N LYS A 131 4.57 -9.90 5.36
CA LYS A 131 4.53 -8.47 5.02
C LYS A 131 4.61 -8.28 3.51
N ASN A 132 4.01 -7.21 3.02
CA ASN A 132 4.11 -6.86 1.61
C ASN A 132 5.38 -6.04 1.35
N ILE A 133 6.09 -6.36 0.26
CA ILE A 133 7.14 -5.50 -0.28
C ILE A 133 6.53 -4.18 -0.74
N ASP A 134 7.19 -3.09 -0.34
CA ASP A 134 6.98 -1.77 -0.91
C ASP A 134 8.02 -1.53 -2.02
N LEU A 135 7.67 -1.78 -3.30
CA LEU A 135 8.57 -1.49 -4.41
C LEU A 135 8.60 0.02 -4.67
N ASN A 136 9.47 0.70 -3.94
CA ASN A 136 9.74 2.12 -4.10
C ASN A 136 10.88 2.37 -5.11
N PRO A 137 11.10 3.63 -5.52
CA PRO A 137 12.15 3.96 -6.47
C PRO A 137 13.57 3.58 -6.03
N ASP A 138 13.85 3.52 -4.72
CA ASP A 138 15.18 3.12 -4.21
C ASP A 138 15.42 1.62 -4.41
N ILE A 139 14.42 0.78 -4.13
CA ILE A 139 14.49 -0.66 -4.43
C ILE A 139 14.62 -0.90 -5.93
N LEU A 140 13.90 -0.13 -6.76
CA LEU A 140 14.07 -0.22 -8.21
C LEU A 140 15.49 0.16 -8.67
N GLN A 141 16.13 1.15 -8.02
CA GLN A 141 17.53 1.49 -8.31
C GLN A 141 18.50 0.38 -7.88
N LYS A 142 18.26 -0.24 -6.72
CA LYS A 142 19.04 -1.41 -6.27
C LYS A 142 18.91 -2.59 -7.24
N LEU A 143 17.71 -2.89 -7.72
CA LEU A 143 17.49 -3.90 -8.75
C LEU A 143 18.29 -3.60 -10.03
N LYS A 144 18.32 -2.34 -10.47
CA LYS A 144 19.14 -1.93 -11.63
C LYS A 144 20.63 -2.11 -11.37
N HIS A 145 21.12 -1.70 -10.21
CA HIS A 145 22.52 -1.86 -9.79
C HIS A 145 22.92 -3.33 -9.78
N ASN A 146 22.21 -4.15 -9.00
CA ASN A 146 22.50 -5.59 -8.85
C ASN A 146 22.41 -6.31 -10.19
N PHE A 147 21.39 -6.02 -11.00
CA PHE A 147 21.27 -6.61 -12.33
C PHE A 147 22.46 -6.25 -13.23
N SER A 148 22.87 -4.98 -13.28
CA SER A 148 24.04 -4.57 -14.06
C SER A 148 25.34 -5.18 -13.54
N LYS A 149 25.48 -5.34 -12.22
CA LYS A 149 26.62 -6.00 -11.58
C LYS A 149 26.68 -7.48 -11.94
N GLU A 150 25.55 -8.19 -11.90
CA GLU A 150 25.46 -9.60 -12.31
C GLU A 150 25.78 -9.81 -13.78
N LEU A 151 25.32 -8.93 -14.67
CA LEU A 151 25.69 -8.99 -16.09
C LEU A 151 27.20 -8.81 -16.30
N ILE A 152 27.82 -7.83 -15.62
CA ILE A 152 29.27 -7.58 -15.70
C ILE A 152 30.06 -8.78 -15.17
N ASN A 153 29.65 -9.35 -14.04
CA ASN A 153 30.29 -10.52 -13.44
C ASN A 153 30.27 -11.74 -14.36
N ASN A 154 29.25 -11.84 -15.23
CA ASN A 154 29.12 -12.90 -16.23
C ASN A 154 29.64 -12.49 -17.62
N GLY A 155 30.49 -11.46 -17.70
CA GLY A 155 31.21 -11.08 -18.93
C GLY A 155 30.43 -10.20 -19.91
N ILE A 156 29.19 -9.81 -19.60
CA ILE A 156 28.40 -8.94 -20.48
C ILE A 156 28.79 -7.47 -20.25
N LYS A 157 29.25 -6.82 -21.32
CA LYS A 157 29.65 -5.40 -21.30
C LYS A 157 28.44 -4.49 -21.19
N VAL A 158 28.11 -4.05 -19.98
CA VAL A 158 27.10 -3.03 -19.70
C VAL A 158 27.66 -1.94 -18.80
N LYS A 159 26.98 -0.78 -18.79
CA LYS A 159 27.25 0.27 -17.81
C LYS A 159 26.76 -0.19 -16.43
N LEU A 160 27.61 -0.09 -15.41
CA LEU A 160 27.21 -0.27 -14.02
C LEU A 160 26.25 0.86 -13.61
N GLU A 161 25.07 0.49 -13.18
CA GLU A 161 24.08 1.43 -12.62
C GLU A 161 24.52 1.86 -11.22
N PRO A 162 24.26 3.11 -10.78
CA PRO A 162 24.63 3.54 -9.43
C PRO A 162 23.82 2.80 -8.37
N GLU A 163 24.41 2.58 -7.19
CA GLU A 163 23.74 1.89 -6.08
C GLU A 163 22.56 2.70 -5.51
N GLN A 164 22.71 4.02 -5.47
CA GLN A 164 21.69 4.95 -4.98
C GLN A 164 21.17 5.85 -6.10
N ARG A 165 19.93 6.34 -5.95
CA ARG A 165 19.35 7.29 -6.90
C ARG A 165 20.10 8.62 -6.84
N SER A 166 20.58 9.09 -7.99
CA SER A 166 21.10 10.45 -8.12
C SER A 166 19.94 11.45 -8.21
N LEU A 167 19.44 11.87 -7.06
CA LEU A 167 18.42 12.91 -6.97
C LEU A 167 19.07 14.29 -6.93
N SER A 168 18.54 15.23 -7.73
CA SER A 168 18.88 16.64 -7.61
C SER A 168 18.55 17.15 -6.19
N LYS A 169 19.24 18.21 -5.72
CA LYS A 169 18.91 18.87 -4.44
C LYS A 169 17.42 19.23 -4.34
N ARG A 170 16.78 19.59 -5.47
CA ARG A 170 15.35 19.89 -5.53
C ARG A 170 14.47 18.66 -5.31
N GLN A 171 14.81 17.52 -5.94
CA GLN A 171 14.08 16.27 -5.75
C GLN A 171 14.19 15.75 -4.32
N LYS A 172 15.39 15.79 -3.72
CA LYS A 172 15.60 15.37 -2.33
C LYS A 172 14.67 16.12 -1.36
N ARG A 173 14.63 17.45 -1.44
CA ARG A 173 13.73 18.27 -0.62
C ARG A 173 12.25 17.97 -0.86
N ARG A 174 11.86 17.65 -2.10
CA ARG A 174 10.47 17.31 -2.42
C ARG A 174 10.06 15.96 -1.79
N GLU A 175 10.94 14.97 -1.85
CA GLU A 175 10.70 13.66 -1.20
C GLU A 175 10.69 13.80 0.33
N GLU A 176 11.57 14.62 0.89
CA GLU A 176 11.60 14.93 2.33
C GLU A 176 10.29 15.57 2.81
N TYR A 177 9.81 16.60 2.09
CA TYR A 177 8.50 17.22 2.36
C TYR A 177 7.36 16.19 2.30
N GLN A 178 7.32 15.33 1.27
CA GLN A 178 6.28 14.30 1.16
C GLN A 178 6.34 13.31 2.31
N LYS A 179 7.55 12.97 2.77
CA LYS A 179 7.76 12.08 3.92
C LYS A 179 7.29 12.72 5.22
N GLU A 180 7.55 14.01 5.43
CA GLU A 180 7.04 14.75 6.60
C GLU A 180 5.51 14.89 6.56
N GLU A 181 4.94 15.24 5.40
CA GLU A 181 3.49 15.32 5.21
C GLU A 181 2.82 13.98 5.47
N TRP A 182 3.42 12.88 5.01
CA TRP A 182 2.94 11.53 5.31
C TRP A 182 3.01 11.23 6.81
N LYS A 183 4.11 11.55 7.49
CA LYS A 183 4.26 11.34 8.94
C LYS A 183 3.19 12.09 9.74
N ILE A 184 2.94 13.36 9.40
CA ILE A 184 1.88 14.14 10.03
C ILE A 184 0.53 13.47 9.75
N ASN A 185 0.25 13.07 8.52
CA ASN A 185 -1.03 12.41 8.22
C ASN A 185 -1.20 11.07 8.94
N ASP A 186 -0.13 10.31 9.15
CA ASP A 186 -0.14 9.03 9.85
C ASP A 186 -0.26 9.20 11.37
N GLU A 187 0.44 10.18 11.96
CA GLU A 187 0.37 10.55 13.38
C GLU A 187 -1.07 10.90 13.81
N TYR A 188 -1.79 11.65 12.98
CA TYR A 188 -3.17 12.10 13.25
C TYR A 188 -4.24 11.23 12.57
N LYS A 189 -3.86 10.04 12.10
CA LYS A 189 -4.81 9.11 11.49
C LYS A 189 -5.64 8.42 12.56
N ARG A 190 -6.96 8.36 12.38
CA ARG A 190 -7.84 7.58 13.26
C ARG A 190 -7.36 6.12 13.30
N PRO A 191 -7.11 5.54 14.49
CA PRO A 191 -6.62 4.16 14.60
C PRO A 191 -7.57 3.14 13.99
N THR A 192 -7.03 2.01 13.56
CA THR A 192 -7.83 0.90 13.04
C THR A 192 -8.79 0.38 14.12
N GLY A 193 -10.04 0.16 13.73
CA GLY A 193 -11.10 -0.32 14.62
C GLY A 193 -11.69 0.76 15.55
N VAL A 194 -11.36 2.03 15.31
CA VAL A 194 -12.02 3.18 15.95
C VAL A 194 -12.94 3.84 14.93
N PHE A 195 -14.16 4.18 15.35
CA PHE A 195 -15.24 4.68 14.50
C PHE A 195 -15.93 5.86 15.17
N GLU A 196 -16.53 6.75 14.38
CA GLU A 196 -17.29 7.88 14.94
C GLU A 196 -18.72 7.43 15.22
N LEU A 197 -19.21 7.65 16.44
CA LEU A 197 -20.60 7.40 16.82
C LEU A 197 -21.51 8.44 16.16
N VAL A 198 -22.43 8.03 15.31
CA VAL A 198 -23.31 8.95 14.54
C VAL A 198 -24.70 9.02 15.16
N ALA A 199 -25.23 7.90 15.62
CA ALA A 199 -26.53 7.83 16.25
C ALA A 199 -26.66 6.54 17.07
N HIS A 200 -27.51 6.53 18.07
CA HIS A 200 -27.91 5.33 18.79
C HIS A 200 -29.30 5.55 19.41
N GLY A 201 -30.00 4.48 19.74
CA GLY A 201 -31.31 4.59 20.36
C GLY A 201 -32.18 3.35 20.17
N LYS A 202 -33.44 3.47 20.62
CA LYS A 202 -34.47 2.44 20.41
C LYS A 202 -35.20 2.71 19.10
N SER A 203 -35.35 1.68 18.29
CA SER A 203 -36.12 1.70 17.03
C SER A 203 -36.62 0.29 16.73
N PRO A 204 -37.72 0.12 15.97
CA PRO A 204 -38.08 -1.18 15.41
C PRO A 204 -36.89 -1.78 14.65
N TYR A 205 -36.58 -3.06 14.87
CA TYR A 205 -35.39 -3.70 14.29
C TYR A 205 -35.34 -3.50 12.76
N LEU A 206 -34.16 -3.10 12.25
CA LEU A 206 -33.92 -2.72 10.84
C LEU A 206 -34.76 -1.52 10.34
N ASN A 207 -35.31 -0.73 11.27
CA ASN A 207 -36.26 0.35 11.00
C ASN A 207 -37.55 -0.10 10.27
N ASP A 208 -37.91 -1.38 10.40
CA ASP A 208 -39.19 -1.91 9.91
C ASP A 208 -40.20 -1.90 11.06
N LYS A 209 -41.29 -1.13 10.91
CA LYS A 209 -42.36 -0.97 11.91
C LYS A 209 -43.02 -2.29 12.32
N LYS A 210 -42.92 -3.35 11.50
CA LYS A 210 -43.45 -4.68 11.84
C LYS A 210 -42.59 -5.43 12.84
N ASN A 211 -41.33 -5.03 13.00
CA ASN A 211 -40.40 -5.71 13.89
C ASN A 211 -40.51 -5.21 15.33
N LYS A 212 -40.08 -6.06 16.26
CA LYS A 212 -39.94 -5.68 17.67
C LYS A 212 -38.89 -4.58 17.82
N GLU A 213 -39.08 -3.74 18.82
CA GLU A 213 -38.09 -2.73 19.20
C GLU A 213 -36.76 -3.39 19.58
N SER A 214 -35.67 -2.76 19.15
CA SER A 214 -34.31 -3.12 19.51
C SER A 214 -33.49 -1.84 19.67
N TYR A 215 -32.41 -1.92 20.42
CA TYR A 215 -31.42 -0.85 20.44
C TYR A 215 -30.51 -0.95 19.22
N PHE A 216 -30.16 0.21 18.65
CA PHE A 216 -29.22 0.33 17.55
C PHE A 216 -28.06 1.26 17.91
N VAL A 217 -26.92 1.04 17.25
CA VAL A 217 -25.76 1.92 17.23
C VAL A 217 -25.31 2.08 15.79
N SER A 218 -25.32 3.31 15.29
CA SER A 218 -24.83 3.70 13.98
C SER A 218 -23.50 4.42 14.11
N TYR A 219 -22.51 3.97 13.35
CA TYR A 219 -21.17 4.54 13.37
C TYR A 219 -20.62 4.75 11.96
N LYS A 220 -19.76 5.76 11.81
CA LYS A 220 -19.07 6.09 10.58
C LYS A 220 -17.67 5.48 10.60
N THR A 221 -17.41 4.62 9.61
CA THR A 221 -16.11 3.99 9.42
C THR A 221 -15.05 5.01 8.98
N SER A 222 -13.77 4.64 9.05
CA SER A 222 -12.68 5.46 8.49
C SER A 222 -12.79 5.72 6.97
N LYS A 223 -13.67 4.99 6.27
CA LYS A 223 -13.98 5.17 4.84
C LYS A 223 -15.18 6.09 4.59
N GLY A 224 -15.81 6.62 5.64
CA GLY A 224 -17.01 7.43 5.53
C GLY A 224 -18.32 6.66 5.39
N GLU A 225 -18.28 5.32 5.28
CA GLU A 225 -19.48 4.48 5.26
C GLU A 225 -20.14 4.50 6.65
N ILE A 226 -21.46 4.71 6.70
CA ILE A 226 -22.26 4.55 7.91
C ILE A 226 -22.71 3.09 8.00
N ARG A 227 -22.54 2.48 9.17
CA ARG A 227 -23.01 1.11 9.47
C ARG A 227 -23.84 1.13 10.74
N THR A 228 -24.85 0.28 10.79
CA THR A 228 -25.73 0.15 11.95
C THR A 228 -25.64 -1.26 12.52
N LEU A 229 -25.39 -1.34 13.82
CA LEU A 229 -25.48 -2.56 14.61
C LEU A 229 -26.74 -2.54 15.44
N TRP A 230 -27.31 -3.72 15.64
CA TRP A 230 -28.53 -3.93 16.41
C TRP A 230 -28.28 -5.01 17.47
N GLY A 231 -28.78 -4.81 18.68
CA GLY A 231 -28.61 -5.79 19.76
C GLY A 231 -29.13 -5.30 21.09
N LYS A 232 -29.61 -6.24 21.91
CA LYS A 232 -30.22 -5.95 23.22
C LYS A 232 -29.25 -5.30 24.22
N ASN A 233 -27.97 -5.68 24.20
CA ASN A 233 -26.98 -5.18 25.15
C ASN A 233 -26.29 -3.88 24.72
N LEU A 234 -26.63 -3.32 23.56
CA LEU A 234 -26.01 -2.09 23.07
C LEU A 234 -26.41 -0.86 23.92
N GLU A 235 -27.64 -0.84 24.44
CA GLU A 235 -28.11 0.25 25.31
C GLU A 235 -27.23 0.37 26.56
N GLY A 236 -27.05 -0.75 27.28
CA GLY A 236 -26.21 -0.79 28.46
C GLY A 236 -24.74 -0.51 28.14
N ALA A 237 -24.24 -0.94 26.98
CA ALA A 237 -22.86 -0.67 26.57
C ALA A 237 -22.61 0.82 26.28
N ILE A 238 -23.54 1.50 25.61
CA ILE A 238 -23.48 2.96 25.41
C ILE A 238 -23.53 3.67 26.76
N GLN A 239 -24.50 3.32 27.62
CA GLN A 239 -24.66 3.94 28.96
C GLN A 239 -23.41 3.75 29.82
N TYR A 240 -22.85 2.54 29.88
CA TYR A 240 -21.64 2.27 30.66
C TYR A 240 -20.41 3.03 30.13
N SER A 241 -20.30 3.18 28.81
CA SER A 241 -19.20 3.91 28.18
C SER A 241 -19.31 5.43 28.29
N ASN A 242 -20.50 5.96 28.62
CA ASN A 242 -20.86 7.38 28.51
C ASN A 242 -20.59 8.01 27.13
N ALA A 243 -20.50 7.20 26.07
CA ALA A 243 -20.24 7.67 24.72
C ALA A 243 -21.34 8.62 24.24
N GLN A 244 -20.92 9.75 23.66
CA GLN A 244 -21.81 10.74 23.06
C GLN A 244 -21.78 10.63 21.54
N ILE A 245 -22.88 11.05 20.90
CA ILE A 245 -22.89 11.24 19.45
C ILE A 245 -21.76 12.21 19.09
N GLY A 246 -20.97 11.83 18.09
CA GLY A 246 -19.78 12.54 17.67
C GLY A 246 -18.47 11.94 18.22
N ASP A 247 -18.49 11.10 19.25
CA ASP A 247 -17.26 10.53 19.82
C ASP A 247 -16.63 9.45 18.93
N ASP A 248 -15.31 9.30 19.02
CA ASP A 248 -14.60 8.19 18.43
C ASP A 248 -14.63 7.00 19.39
N ILE A 249 -15.31 5.92 19.00
CA ILE A 249 -15.54 4.72 19.80
C ILE A 249 -14.90 3.48 19.18
N ARG A 250 -14.51 2.53 20.03
CA ARG A 250 -14.16 1.16 19.63
C ARG A 250 -15.27 0.23 20.08
N LEU A 251 -15.71 -0.61 19.14
CA LEU A 251 -16.75 -1.63 19.35
C LEU A 251 -16.08 -3.00 19.45
N LYS A 252 -16.32 -3.71 20.55
CA LYS A 252 -15.82 -5.07 20.74
C LYS A 252 -17.00 -6.00 20.98
N ARG A 253 -17.06 -7.07 20.20
CA ARG A 253 -18.07 -8.13 20.35
C ARG A 253 -17.44 -9.31 21.08
N THR A 254 -18.09 -9.76 22.14
CA THR A 254 -17.77 -11.01 22.83
C THR A 254 -18.96 -11.95 22.76
N VAL A 255 -18.71 -13.25 22.85
CA VAL A 255 -19.77 -14.27 22.91
C VAL A 255 -19.86 -14.74 24.36
N ILE A 256 -21.05 -14.66 24.95
CA ILE A 256 -21.30 -15.26 26.26
C ILE A 256 -21.58 -16.74 26.01
N GLU A 257 -20.59 -17.59 26.30
CA GLU A 257 -20.60 -19.04 25.99
C GLU A 257 -21.86 -19.74 26.51
N ASN A 258 -22.33 -19.36 27.69
CA ASN A 258 -23.46 -20.01 28.35
C ASN A 258 -24.85 -19.60 27.79
N GLN A 259 -24.93 -18.58 26.92
CA GLN A 259 -26.23 -18.05 26.45
C GLN A 259 -26.33 -17.90 24.93
N LYS A 260 -25.27 -18.16 24.15
CA LYS A 260 -25.18 -17.86 22.70
C LYS A 260 -25.57 -16.41 22.36
N LEU A 261 -25.50 -15.50 23.33
CA LEU A 261 -25.82 -14.08 23.15
C LEU A 261 -24.53 -13.31 22.87
N ALA A 262 -24.61 -12.40 21.89
CA ALA A 262 -23.54 -11.45 21.62
C ALA A 262 -23.57 -10.35 22.67
N ASN A 263 -22.45 -10.17 23.37
CA ASN A 263 -22.24 -9.03 24.23
C ASN A 263 -21.42 -7.96 23.50
N TRP A 264 -21.69 -6.71 23.81
CA TRP A 264 -21.02 -5.56 23.21
C TRP A 264 -20.35 -4.74 24.30
N GLU A 265 -19.09 -4.41 24.06
CA GLU A 265 -18.29 -3.49 24.85
C GLU A 265 -17.98 -2.28 23.97
N ILE A 266 -18.28 -1.08 24.47
CA ILE A 266 -18.02 0.18 23.79
C ILE A 266 -17.01 0.95 24.63
N VAL A 267 -15.93 1.37 24.00
CA VAL A 267 -14.87 2.17 24.65
C VAL A 267 -14.74 3.47 23.89
N VAL A 268 -14.89 4.60 24.59
CA VAL A 268 -14.59 5.92 24.02
C VAL A 268 -13.07 6.03 23.88
N HIS A 269 -12.60 6.19 22.65
CA HIS A 269 -11.19 6.42 22.34
C HIS A 269 -10.81 7.89 22.52
N GLN A 270 -11.64 8.80 22.01
CA GLN A 270 -11.49 10.23 22.18
C GLN A 270 -12.84 10.92 21.93
N THR A 271 -13.06 12.06 22.57
CA THR A 271 -14.29 12.83 22.39
C THR A 271 -14.30 13.60 21.07
N GLU A 272 -15.48 14.02 20.62
CA GLU A 272 -15.59 14.94 19.48
C GLU A 272 -14.73 16.20 19.65
N GLN A 273 -14.70 16.77 20.86
CA GLN A 273 -13.92 17.98 21.16
C GLN A 273 -12.41 17.71 21.01
N GLN A 274 -11.91 16.64 21.62
CA GLN A 274 -10.50 16.22 21.49
C GLN A 274 -10.12 15.95 20.03
N ARG A 275 -11.00 15.28 19.26
CA ARG A 275 -10.77 15.05 17.83
C ARG A 275 -10.66 16.37 17.06
N LYS A 276 -11.58 17.33 17.28
CA LYS A 276 -11.55 18.64 16.62
C LYS A 276 -10.28 19.43 16.96
N GLU A 277 -9.77 19.30 18.19
CA GLU A 277 -8.50 19.92 18.60
C GLU A 277 -7.30 19.30 17.88
N LEU A 278 -7.24 17.97 17.79
CA LEU A 278 -6.22 17.24 17.04
C LEU A 278 -6.28 17.56 15.55
N GLU A 279 -7.48 17.67 14.96
CA GLU A 279 -7.65 18.08 13.55
C GLU A 279 -7.09 19.49 13.31
N LYS A 280 -7.35 20.44 14.21
CA LYS A 280 -6.75 21.79 14.14
C LYS A 280 -5.23 21.76 14.28
N GLU A 281 -4.69 20.96 15.18
CA GLU A 281 -3.25 20.81 15.35
C GLU A 281 -2.60 20.20 14.10
N LYS A 282 -3.22 19.17 13.52
CA LYS A 282 -2.82 18.57 12.25
C LYS A 282 -2.80 19.61 11.12
N GLU A 283 -3.88 20.39 10.97
CA GLU A 283 -3.97 21.44 9.97
C GLU A 283 -2.87 22.50 10.15
N PHE A 284 -2.57 22.87 11.40
CA PHE A 284 -1.49 23.78 11.72
C PHE A 284 -0.12 23.22 11.30
N LYS A 285 0.20 21.97 11.67
CA LYS A 285 1.44 21.29 11.26
C LYS A 285 1.56 21.20 9.74
N LEU A 286 0.47 20.89 9.03
CA LEU A 286 0.44 20.85 7.56
C LEU A 286 0.66 22.24 6.93
N LYS A 287 0.03 23.30 7.46
CA LYS A 287 0.26 24.68 7.03
C LYS A 287 1.71 25.11 7.24
N GLU A 288 2.30 24.79 8.39
CA GLU A 288 3.70 25.10 8.68
C GLU A 288 4.64 24.42 7.69
N LEU A 289 4.38 23.13 7.41
CA LEU A 289 5.14 22.37 6.44
C LEU A 289 5.02 22.97 5.03
N GLN A 290 3.80 23.31 4.59
CA GLN A 290 3.53 23.99 3.31
C GLN A 290 4.27 25.33 3.21
N HIS A 291 4.28 26.12 4.28
CA HIS A 291 4.99 27.39 4.34
C HIS A 291 6.52 27.20 4.20
N LYS A 292 7.10 26.25 4.94
CA LYS A 292 8.53 25.89 4.80
C LYS A 292 8.88 25.50 3.37
N ARG A 293 7.99 24.78 2.68
CA ARG A 293 8.17 24.43 1.27
C ARG A 293 8.18 25.66 0.37
N GLN A 294 7.21 26.57 0.52
CA GLN A 294 7.14 27.79 -0.29
C GLN A 294 8.42 28.63 -0.13
N LEU A 295 8.91 28.80 1.10
CA LEU A 295 10.17 29.51 1.35
C LEU A 295 11.36 28.83 0.65
N ASN A 296 11.44 27.50 0.70
CA ASN A 296 12.52 26.74 0.07
C ASN A 296 12.49 26.75 -1.47
N GLU A 297 11.35 27.10 -2.08
CA GLU A 297 11.21 27.27 -3.53
C GLU A 297 11.71 28.64 -4.01
N GLN A 298 11.75 29.66 -3.14
CA GLN A 298 12.22 31.01 -3.48
C GLN A 298 13.76 31.12 -3.54
N LYS A 299 14.28 31.70 -4.63
CA LYS A 299 15.73 31.87 -4.90
C LYS A 299 16.09 33.23 -5.48
N GLY A 300 17.35 33.64 -5.30
CA GLY A 300 17.88 34.91 -5.82
C GLY A 300 17.39 36.13 -5.05
N PHE A 301 17.79 37.33 -5.49
CA PHE A 301 17.44 38.61 -4.85
C PHE A 301 15.91 38.80 -4.74
N TRP A 302 15.18 38.53 -5.83
CA TRP A 302 13.70 38.55 -5.83
C TRP A 302 13.10 37.48 -4.90
N GLY A 303 13.74 36.32 -4.77
CA GLY A 303 13.34 35.29 -3.83
C GLY A 303 13.52 35.71 -2.36
N ALA A 304 14.51 36.55 -2.03
CA ALA A 304 14.68 37.07 -0.66
C ALA A 304 13.53 38.01 -0.27
N ILE A 305 13.12 38.89 -1.19
CA ILE A 305 11.95 39.78 -1.00
C ILE A 305 10.67 38.95 -0.85
N GLN A 306 10.46 37.94 -1.72
CA GLN A 306 9.30 37.06 -1.63
C GLN A 306 9.28 36.23 -0.34
N LYS A 307 10.44 35.79 0.18
CA LYS A 307 10.51 35.13 1.51
C LYS A 307 10.04 36.05 2.63
N LEU A 308 10.50 37.30 2.65
CA LEU A 308 10.08 38.29 3.65
C LEU A 308 8.57 38.54 3.58
N THR A 309 8.00 38.62 2.37
CA THR A 309 6.55 38.76 2.17
C THR A 309 5.79 37.53 2.69
N LEU A 310 6.21 36.33 2.30
CA LEU A 310 5.60 35.07 2.73
C LEU A 310 5.65 34.92 4.26
N GLU A 311 6.78 35.22 4.90
CA GLU A 311 6.90 35.17 6.36
C GLU A 311 5.97 36.17 7.05
N ARG A 312 5.84 37.39 6.53
CA ARG A 312 4.92 38.41 7.06
C ARG A 312 3.47 37.94 6.95
N GLU A 313 3.08 37.37 5.82
CA GLU A 313 1.73 36.84 5.59
C GLU A 313 1.41 35.67 6.51
N TYR A 314 2.32 34.70 6.63
CA TYR A 314 2.17 33.56 7.53
C TYR A 314 2.06 33.99 8.99
N ARG A 315 2.89 34.95 9.45
CA ARG A 315 2.78 35.52 10.80
C ARG A 315 1.43 36.20 11.03
N LYS A 316 0.94 36.99 10.07
CA LYS A 316 -0.40 37.62 10.17
C LYS A 316 -1.50 36.56 10.28
N GLN A 317 -1.42 35.50 9.48
CA GLN A 317 -2.39 34.41 9.48
C GLN A 317 -2.42 33.68 10.83
N ILE A 318 -1.27 33.26 11.36
CA ILE A 318 -1.19 32.59 12.67
C ILE A 318 -1.68 33.51 13.79
N THR A 319 -1.31 34.80 13.75
CA THR A 319 -1.69 35.76 14.80
C THR A 319 -3.21 35.99 14.80
N LYS A 320 -3.85 35.98 13.63
CA LYS A 320 -5.31 36.04 13.50
C LYS A 320 -5.96 34.77 14.05
N GLU A 321 -5.44 33.59 13.74
CA GLU A 321 -5.96 32.31 14.23
C GLU A 321 -5.79 32.14 15.75
N LYS A 322 -4.74 32.71 16.35
CA LYS A 322 -4.52 32.73 17.81
C LYS A 322 -5.43 33.71 18.57
N LYS A 323 -5.93 34.76 17.92
CA LYS A 323 -6.86 35.76 18.53
C LYS A 323 -8.34 35.34 18.49
N VAL A 324 -8.66 34.25 17.79
CA VAL A 324 -10.02 33.70 17.66
C VAL A 324 -10.23 32.48 18.58
N LYS A 325 -9.17 32.05 19.28
CA LYS A 325 -9.25 31.18 20.47
C LYS A 325 -9.42 32.05 21.70
#